data_AF-A0A017HJI0-F1
#
_entry.id   AF-A0A017HJI0-F1
#
_cell.length_a   1.000
_cell.length_b   1.000
_cell.length_c   1.000
_cell.angle_alpha   90.00
_cell.angle_beta   90.00
_cell.angle_gamma   90.00
#
_symmetry.space_group_name_H-M   'P 1'
#
loop_
_entity.id
_entity.type
_entity.pdbx_description
1 polymer ?
#
loop_
_entity_poly.entity_id
_entity_poly.type
_entity_poly.pdbx_seq_one_letter_code
_entity_poly.pdbx_strand_id
1 'polypeptide(L)'
;MTYGLILWSVLVDYPVDVGGRPLHAWGPFAVLAFEGGILGAALAGFAGLLWANGMPEYYHPVFNAPSFTYAKGGRFWLLVEAGDPAFDPARTRRELDATDPAAVEEVAP
;
A
#
# COMPACT_ATOMS: atom_id res chain seq x y z
N MET A 1 13.24 -2.89 18.81
CA MET A 1 11.93 -3.47 19.16
C MET A 1 12.09 -4.93 19.60
N THR A 2 12.40 -5.85 18.69
CA THR A 2 12.52 -7.30 18.99
C THR A 2 13.68 -7.65 19.92
N TYR A 3 14.86 -7.05 19.73
CA TYR A 3 16.00 -7.30 20.62
C TYR A 3 15.74 -6.91 22.08
N GLY A 4 15.03 -5.79 22.30
CA GLY A 4 14.64 -5.37 23.65
C GLY A 4 13.64 -6.32 24.30
N LEU A 5 12.69 -6.86 23.54
CA LEU A 5 11.75 -7.88 24.00
C LEU A 5 12.48 -9.18 24.39
N ILE A 6 13.47 -9.60 23.59
CA ILE A 6 14.30 -10.76 23.90
C ILE A 6 15.04 -10.54 25.23
N LEU A 7 15.69 -9.38 25.41
CA LEU A 7 16.39 -9.06 26.66
C LEU A 7 15.46 -9.02 27.87
N TRP A 8 14.27 -8.43 27.73
CA TRP A 8 13.26 -8.43 28.79
C TRP A 8 12.90 -9.87 29.20
N SER A 9 12.65 -10.74 28.22
CA SER A 9 12.27 -12.12 28.47
C SER A 9 13.37 -12.90 29.20
N VAL A 10 14.64 -12.81 28.75
CA VAL A 10 15.73 -13.65 29.28
C VAL A 10 16.42 -13.08 30.52
N LEU A 11 16.29 -11.77 30.80
CA LEU A 11 16.94 -11.12 31.95
C LEU A 11 15.98 -10.73 33.07
N VAL A 12 14.71 -10.46 32.76
CA VAL A 12 13.76 -9.89 33.73
C VAL A 12 12.62 -10.86 34.00
N ASP A 13 11.91 -11.28 32.96
CA ASP A 13 10.64 -12.00 33.10
C ASP A 13 10.85 -13.48 33.49
N TYR A 14 11.70 -14.19 32.74
CA TYR A 14 11.91 -15.62 32.96
C TYR A 14 13.32 -16.06 32.53
N PRO A 15 14.35 -15.81 33.37
CA PRO A 15 15.71 -16.24 33.09
C PRO A 15 15.82 -17.78 33.20
N VAL A 16 16.17 -18.42 32.08
CA VAL A 16 16.37 -19.88 32.01
C VAL A 16 17.79 -20.17 31.56
N ASP A 17 18.46 -21.07 32.27
CA ASP A 17 19.72 -21.64 31.81
C ASP A 17 19.46 -22.66 30.70
N VAL A 18 19.81 -22.29 29.46
CA VAL A 18 19.71 -23.16 28.29
C VAL A 18 21.11 -23.55 27.85
N GLY A 19 21.58 -24.71 28.36
CA GLY A 19 22.84 -25.32 27.95
C GLY A 19 24.09 -24.57 28.42
N GLY A 20 24.04 -23.92 29.60
CA GLY A 20 25.16 -23.24 30.24
C GLY A 20 25.59 -21.95 29.55
N ARG A 21 24.77 -21.43 28.64
CA ARG A 21 25.08 -20.22 27.87
C ARG A 21 24.80 -18.97 28.72
N PRO A 22 25.52 -17.85 28.48
CA PRO A 22 25.16 -16.58 29.08
C PRO A 22 23.71 -16.20 28.71
N LEU A 23 22.95 -15.70 29.69
CA LEU A 23 21.58 -15.22 29.47
C LEU A 23 21.54 -14.15 28.37
N HIS A 24 22.59 -13.33 28.27
CA HIS A 24 22.78 -12.41 27.16
C HIS A 24 23.62 -13.04 26.03
N ALA A 25 22.98 -13.82 25.17
CA ALA A 25 23.59 -14.43 23.98
C ALA A 25 23.38 -13.56 22.73
N TRP A 26 24.18 -12.50 22.57
CA TRP A 26 23.98 -11.47 21.53
C TRP A 26 23.95 -12.00 20.08
N GLY A 27 24.73 -13.03 19.74
CA GLY A 27 24.83 -13.60 18.39
C GLY A 27 23.49 -14.10 17.84
N PRO A 28 22.84 -15.11 18.45
CA PRO A 28 21.53 -15.58 18.01
C PRO A 28 20.44 -14.51 18.12
N PHE A 29 20.53 -13.62 19.12
CA PHE A 29 19.55 -12.55 19.31
C PHE A 29 19.57 -11.51 18.19
N ALA A 30 20.74 -11.24 17.60
CA ALA A 30 20.87 -10.33 16.47
C ALA A 30 20.13 -10.86 15.22
N VAL A 31 20.22 -12.17 14.96
CA VAL A 31 19.52 -12.81 13.82
C VAL A 31 18.01 -12.73 13.99
N LEU A 32 17.50 -13.05 15.18
CA LEU A 32 16.07 -12.92 15.50
C LEU A 32 15.59 -11.46 15.44
N ALA A 33 16.41 -10.53 15.92
CA ALA A 33 16.08 -9.11 15.84
C ALA A 33 16.06 -8.58 14.41
N PHE A 34 16.93 -9.12 13.54
CA PHE A 34 16.94 -8.82 12.11
C PHE A 34 15.65 -9.28 11.42
N GLU A 35 15.22 -10.51 11.68
CA GLU A 35 13.94 -11.03 11.16
C GLU A 35 12.75 -10.17 11.63
N GLY A 36 12.72 -9.79 12.90
CA GLY A 36 11.71 -8.88 13.44
C GLY A 36 11.75 -7.48 12.80
N GLY A 37 12.94 -7.00 12.44
CA GLY A 37 13.12 -5.76 11.69
C GLY A 37 12.56 -5.85 10.27
N ILE A 38 12.86 -6.93 9.55
CA ILE A 38 12.29 -7.17 8.21
C ILE A 38 10.78 -7.26 8.27
N LEU A 39 10.22 -8.02 9.22
CA LEU A 39 8.78 -8.13 9.39
C LEU A 39 8.13 -6.77 9.66
N GLY A 40 8.72 -5.98 10.57
CA GLY A 40 8.25 -4.62 10.85
C GLY A 40 8.29 -3.72 9.62
N ALA A 41 9.38 -3.78 8.84
CA ALA A 41 9.51 -3.03 7.59
C ALA A 41 8.50 -3.47 6.53
N ALA A 42 8.24 -4.77 6.38
CA ALA A 42 7.27 -5.30 5.44
C ALA A 42 5.84 -4.86 5.80
N LEU A 43 5.47 -4.94 7.09
CA LEU A 43 4.14 -4.50 7.56
C LEU A 43 3.96 -2.98 7.40
N ALA A 44 4.96 -2.20 7.78
CA ALA A 44 4.93 -0.75 7.64
C ALA A 44 4.90 -0.33 6.16
N GLY A 45 5.67 -1.00 5.30
CA GLY A 45 5.66 -0.78 3.86
C GLY A 45 4.32 -1.12 3.23
N PHE A 46 3.73 -2.26 3.60
CA PHE A 46 2.40 -2.67 3.14
C PHE A 46 1.31 -1.68 3.60
N ALA A 47 1.24 -1.36 4.89
CA ALA A 47 0.27 -0.41 5.41
C ALA A 47 0.48 1.01 4.85
N GLY A 48 1.74 1.43 4.71
CA GLY A 48 2.11 2.72 4.14
C GLY A 48 1.71 2.84 2.67
N LEU A 49 1.90 1.77 1.88
CA LEU A 49 1.42 1.70 0.49
C LEU A 49 -0.10 1.87 0.42
N LEU A 50 -0.85 1.17 1.27
CA LEU A 50 -2.30 1.28 1.30
C LEU A 50 -2.74 2.72 1.62
N TRP A 51 -2.20 3.29 2.70
CA TRP A 51 -2.53 4.65 3.13
C TRP A 51 -2.16 5.69 2.07
N ALA A 52 -0.95 5.64 1.52
CA ALA A 52 -0.44 6.64 0.60
C ALA A 52 -1.20 6.65 -0.74
N ASN A 53 -1.76 5.51 -1.15
CA ASN A 53 -2.55 5.39 -2.37
C ASN A 53 -4.06 5.49 -2.13
N GLY A 54 -4.51 5.87 -0.92
CA GLY A 54 -5.94 5.99 -0.60
C GLY A 54 -6.70 4.66 -0.57
N MET A 55 -6.00 3.53 -0.51
CA MET A 55 -6.61 2.21 -0.36
C MET A 55 -6.91 1.93 1.12
N PRO A 56 -7.93 1.13 1.49
CA PRO A 56 -8.83 0.35 0.64
C PRO A 56 -10.07 1.15 0.21
N GLU A 57 -10.13 1.51 -1.06
CA GLU A 57 -11.32 2.11 -1.65
C GLU A 57 -12.17 0.97 -2.27
N TYR A 58 -13.25 0.59 -1.58
CA TYR A 58 -14.10 -0.53 -2.03
C TYR A 58 -14.94 -0.18 -3.25
N TYR A 59 -15.24 1.11 -3.44
CA TYR A 59 -16.01 1.60 -4.57
C TYR A 59 -15.45 2.94 -5.02
N HIS A 60 -15.07 3.00 -6.30
CA HIS A 60 -14.65 4.20 -6.99
C HIS A 60 -15.63 4.48 -8.14
N PRO A 61 -16.13 5.72 -8.35
CA PRO A 61 -17.17 6.04 -9.35
C PRO A 61 -16.86 5.59 -10.78
N VAL A 62 -15.58 5.46 -11.13
CA VAL A 62 -15.11 4.93 -12.44
C VAL A 62 -15.76 3.59 -12.83
N PHE A 63 -16.17 2.78 -11.86
CA PHE A 63 -16.84 1.50 -12.13
C PHE A 63 -18.24 1.65 -12.75
N ASN A 64 -18.83 2.85 -12.75
CA ASN A 64 -20.08 3.15 -13.44
C ASN A 64 -19.89 3.30 -14.97
N ALA A 65 -18.65 3.43 -15.46
CA ALA A 65 -18.38 3.55 -16.89
C ALA A 65 -18.58 2.18 -17.59
N PRO A 66 -19.53 2.05 -18.55
CA PRO A 66 -19.79 0.78 -19.24
C PRO A 66 -18.58 0.27 -20.03
N SER A 67 -17.73 1.20 -20.47
CA SER A 67 -16.51 0.89 -21.21
C SER A 67 -15.39 0.37 -20.31
N PHE A 68 -15.41 0.70 -19.02
CA PHE A 68 -14.42 0.26 -18.03
C PHE A 68 -14.77 -1.13 -17.49
N THR A 69 -14.31 -2.16 -18.20
CA THR A 69 -14.51 -3.56 -17.80
C THR A 69 -13.19 -4.32 -17.76
N TYR A 70 -12.97 -5.04 -16.65
CA TYR A 70 -11.84 -5.95 -16.49
C TYR A 70 -11.78 -7.06 -17.55
N ALA A 71 -12.92 -7.39 -18.17
CA ALA A 71 -13.01 -8.43 -19.19
C ALA A 71 -12.37 -8.04 -20.54
N LYS A 72 -12.18 -6.74 -20.80
CA LYS A 72 -11.57 -6.23 -22.04
C LYS A 72 -10.20 -5.62 -21.75
N GLY A 73 -9.20 -6.48 -21.61
CA GLY A 73 -7.80 -6.06 -21.53
C GLY A 73 -7.30 -5.34 -22.80
N GLY A 74 -6.20 -4.61 -22.70
CA GLY A 74 -5.49 -4.01 -23.85
C GLY A 74 -5.83 -2.56 -24.17
N ARG A 75 -6.55 -1.85 -23.28
CA ARG A 75 -6.81 -0.41 -23.40
C ARG A 75 -6.22 0.36 -22.23
N PHE A 76 -5.81 1.59 -22.49
CA PHE A 76 -5.41 2.56 -21.47
C PHE A 76 -6.56 3.53 -21.24
N TRP A 77 -6.72 3.96 -19.98
CA TRP A 77 -7.77 4.87 -19.54
C TRP A 77 -7.14 6.10 -18.91
N LEU A 78 -7.71 7.26 -19.20
CA LEU A 78 -7.37 8.52 -18.55
C LEU A 78 -8.63 9.01 -17.83
N LEU A 79 -8.54 9.18 -16.52
CA LEU A 79 -9.61 9.76 -15.71
C LEU A 79 -9.27 11.22 -15.42
N VAL A 80 -10.23 12.10 -15.66
CA VAL A 80 -10.15 13.50 -15.23
C VAL A 80 -11.23 13.72 -14.18
N GLU A 81 -10.82 14.09 -12.97
CA GLU A 81 -11.75 14.30 -11.87
C GLU A 81 -12.42 15.66 -11.96
N ALA A 82 -13.74 15.69 -11.76
CA ALA A 82 -14.51 16.93 -11.74
C ALA A 82 -14.24 17.82 -10.50
N GLY A 83 -13.48 17.32 -9.52
CA GLY A 83 -13.09 18.06 -8.32
C GLY A 83 -11.93 19.03 -8.52
N ASP A 84 -11.22 18.98 -9.66
CA ASP A 84 -10.13 19.90 -9.95
C ASP A 84 -10.68 21.32 -10.23
N PRO A 85 -10.18 22.39 -9.57
CA PRO A 85 -10.58 23.77 -9.84
C PRO A 85 -10.40 24.23 -11.30
N ALA A 86 -9.50 23.59 -12.05
CA ALA A 86 -9.25 23.88 -13.46
C ALA A 86 -10.17 23.08 -14.41
N PHE A 87 -10.97 22.16 -13.88
CA PHE A 87 -11.88 21.34 -14.67
C PHE A 87 -13.02 22.17 -15.26
N ASP A 88 -13.06 22.23 -16.58
CA ASP A 88 -14.21 22.73 -17.34
C ASP A 88 -14.69 21.60 -18.27
N PRO A 89 -15.95 21.14 -18.16
CA PRO A 89 -16.41 19.96 -18.88
C PRO A 89 -16.38 20.15 -20.41
N ALA A 90 -16.77 21.31 -20.91
CA ALA A 90 -16.81 21.58 -22.35
C ALA A 90 -15.39 21.69 -22.94
N ARG A 91 -14.49 22.37 -22.22
CA ARG A 91 -13.09 22.52 -22.63
C ARG A 91 -12.35 21.18 -22.56
N THR A 92 -12.48 20.45 -21.46
CA THR A 92 -11.82 19.15 -21.25
C THR A 92 -12.26 18.15 -22.30
N ARG A 93 -13.57 18.08 -22.58
CA ARG A 93 -14.11 17.23 -23.65
C ARG A 93 -13.44 17.51 -24.99
N ARG A 94 -13.38 18.79 -25.37
CA ARG A 94 -12.75 19.23 -26.63
C ARG A 94 -11.27 18.87 -26.69
N GLU A 95 -10.54 19.06 -25.60
CA GLU A 95 -9.11 18.74 -25.51
C GLU A 95 -8.87 17.22 -25.58
N LEU A 96 -9.72 16.40 -24.95
CA LEU A 96 -9.67 14.95 -25.05
C LEU A 96 -9.98 14.47 -26.47
N ASP A 97 -11.06 14.95 -27.08
CA ASP A 97 -11.46 14.57 -28.44
C ASP A 97 -10.37 14.92 -29.48
N ALA A 98 -9.53 15.95 -29.22
CA ALA A 98 -8.41 16.32 -30.07
C ALA A 98 -7.22 15.34 -30.04
N THR A 99 -7.17 14.42 -29.07
CA THR A 99 -6.09 13.41 -28.93
C THR A 99 -6.38 12.08 -29.63
N ASP A 100 -7.44 12.02 -30.43
CA ASP A 100 -7.93 10.81 -31.12
C ASP A 100 -8.21 9.62 -30.16
N PRO A 101 -9.04 9.81 -29.12
CA PRO A 101 -9.35 8.76 -28.17
C PRO A 101 -10.30 7.72 -28.77
N ALA A 102 -10.16 6.46 -28.34
CA ALA A 102 -11.08 5.40 -28.77
C ALA A 102 -12.52 5.59 -28.26
N ALA A 103 -12.69 6.22 -27.10
CA ALA A 103 -13.97 6.58 -26.51
C ALA A 103 -13.75 7.66 -25.44
N VAL A 104 -14.73 8.53 -25.25
CA VAL A 104 -14.78 9.50 -24.14
C VAL A 104 -16.17 9.44 -23.54
N GLU A 105 -16.26 9.17 -22.24
CA GLU A 105 -17.49 8.97 -21.49
C GLU A 105 -17.48 9.87 -20.25
N GLU A 106 -18.64 10.46 -19.93
CA GLU A 106 -18.84 11.14 -18.65
C GLU A 106 -19.37 10.12 -17.63
N VAL A 107 -18.74 10.09 -16.46
CA VAL A 107 -19.06 9.11 -15.41
C VAL A 107 -19.76 9.84 -14.27
N ALA A 108 -20.98 9.40 -13.97
CA ALA A 108 -21.72 9.90 -12.82
C ALA A 108 -21.08 9.39 -11.51
N PRO A 109 -21.11 10.20 -10.43
CA PRO A 109 -20.63 9.79 -9.12
C PRO A 109 -21.33 8.53 -8.59
#